data_AF-A0A848AZR5-F1
#
_entry.id   AF-A0A848AZR5-F1
#
_cell.length_a   1.000
_cell.length_b   1.000
_cell.length_c   1.000
_cell.angle_alpha   90.00
_cell.angle_beta   90.00
_cell.angle_gamma   90.00
#
_symmetry.space_group_name_H-M   'P 1'
#
loop_
_entity.id
_entity.type
_entity.pdbx_description
1 polymer ?
#
loop_
_entity_poly.entity_id
_entity_poly.type
_entity_poly.pdbx_seq_one_letter_code
_entity_poly.pdbx_strand_id
1 'polypeptide(L)'
;MSYTPEEYAAAAARATAEQKELLIVGGELVLQEPAPRPLAELRQEAAATLWANYKRHQQQYVDAEDLTLATVCAASGSAKGAAVQAWVMNLWANYYQVKDAIESAADADALAAVVLTPDPENIPPYTIRELNEEAAAVLAAQNNQEG
;
A
#
# COMPACT_ATOMS: atom_id res chain seq x y z
N MET A 1 -45.98 -15.93 9.89
CA MET A 1 -46.36 -15.48 8.53
C MET A 1 -45.23 -15.85 7.60
N SER A 2 -45.55 -16.25 6.36
CA SER A 2 -44.54 -16.52 5.33
C SER A 2 -44.63 -15.44 4.28
N TYR A 3 -43.49 -14.82 3.94
CA TYR A 3 -43.40 -13.79 2.90
C TYR A 3 -43.48 -14.43 1.52
N THR A 4 -44.14 -13.73 0.59
CA THR A 4 -44.04 -14.07 -0.82
C THR A 4 -42.64 -13.75 -1.35
N PRO A 5 -42.17 -14.44 -2.40
CA PRO A 5 -40.91 -14.10 -3.05
C PRO A 5 -40.83 -12.65 -3.52
N GLU A 6 -41.95 -12.06 -3.95
CA GLU A 6 -42.02 -10.66 -4.40
C GLU A 6 -41.84 -9.67 -3.24
N GLU A 7 -42.47 -9.92 -2.09
CA GLU A 7 -42.30 -9.09 -0.89
C GLU A 7 -40.87 -9.14 -0.36
N TYR A 8 -40.26 -10.33 -0.34
CA TYR A 8 -38.85 -10.47 0.05
C TYR A 8 -37.92 -9.77 -0.93
N ALA A 9 -38.17 -9.89 -2.25
CA ALA A 9 -37.37 -9.22 -3.27
C ALA A 9 -37.47 -7.69 -3.19
N ALA A 10 -38.67 -7.15 -2.96
CA ALA A 10 -38.88 -5.72 -2.76
C ALA A 10 -38.15 -5.21 -1.50
N ALA A 11 -38.21 -5.96 -0.40
CA ALA A 11 -37.48 -5.63 0.82
C ALA A 11 -35.96 -5.71 0.63
N ALA A 12 -35.45 -6.71 -0.11
CA ALA A 12 -34.03 -6.86 -0.40
C ALA A 12 -33.50 -5.73 -1.31
N ALA A 13 -34.30 -5.31 -2.29
CA ALA A 13 -33.98 -4.17 -3.15
C ALA A 13 -33.87 -2.87 -2.34
N ARG A 14 -34.80 -2.66 -1.39
CA ARG A 14 -34.73 -1.53 -0.44
C ARG A 14 -33.51 -1.61 0.46
N ALA A 15 -33.21 -2.78 1.00
CA ALA A 15 -32.02 -3.00 1.83
C ALA A 15 -30.73 -2.64 1.06
N THR A 16 -30.64 -3.03 -0.21
CA THR A 16 -29.49 -2.67 -1.08
C THR A 16 -29.42 -1.17 -1.35
N ALA A 17 -30.55 -0.54 -1.69
CA ALA A 17 -30.62 0.91 -1.96
C ALA A 17 -30.29 1.74 -0.72
N GLU A 18 -30.70 1.28 0.46
CA GLU A 18 -30.46 1.92 1.76
C GLU A 18 -29.14 1.47 2.42
N GLN A 19 -28.38 0.57 1.79
CA GLN A 19 -27.15 -0.05 2.35
C GLN A 19 -27.35 -0.71 3.73
N LYS A 20 -28.52 -1.30 3.94
CA LYS A 20 -28.94 -1.97 5.17
C LYS A 20 -28.97 -3.48 5.01
N GLU A 21 -28.95 -4.18 6.14
CA GLU A 21 -29.20 -5.61 6.20
C GLU A 21 -30.70 -5.87 6.35
N LEU A 22 -31.21 -6.86 5.61
CA LEU A 22 -32.58 -7.34 5.74
C LEU A 22 -32.61 -8.57 6.66
N LEU A 23 -33.42 -8.51 7.71
CA LEU A 23 -33.59 -9.58 8.69
C LEU A 23 -35.06 -9.92 8.92
N ILE A 24 -35.30 -11.11 9.48
CA ILE A 24 -36.62 -11.51 9.98
C ILE A 24 -36.54 -11.54 11.50
N VAL A 25 -37.18 -10.56 12.16
CA VAL A 25 -37.24 -10.44 13.63
C VAL A 25 -38.67 -10.62 14.07
N GLY A 26 -38.96 -11.64 14.89
CA GLY A 26 -40.34 -11.92 15.34
C GLY A 26 -41.33 -12.25 14.22
N GLY A 27 -40.83 -12.58 13.02
CA GLY A 27 -41.66 -12.80 11.83
C GLY A 27 -41.88 -11.56 10.97
N GLU A 28 -41.29 -10.41 11.32
CA GLU A 28 -41.33 -9.15 10.55
C GLU A 28 -40.03 -8.94 9.75
N LEU A 29 -40.14 -8.46 8.50
CA LEU A 29 -38.99 -8.01 7.71
C LEU A 29 -38.52 -6.65 8.22
N VAL A 30 -37.31 -6.59 8.75
CA VAL A 30 -36.69 -5.39 9.32
C VAL A 30 -35.42 -5.05 8.57
N LEU A 31 -35.27 -3.78 8.20
CA LEU A 31 -34.01 -3.23 7.68
C LEU A 31 -33.23 -2.65 8.85
N GLN A 32 -31.99 -3.09 9.04
CA GLN A 32 -31.10 -2.58 10.08
C GLN A 32 -29.79 -2.09 9.49
N GLU A 33 -29.06 -1.25 10.23
CA GLU A 33 -27.68 -0.94 9.90
C GLU A 33 -26.85 -2.22 9.85
N PRO A 34 -25.97 -2.39 8.85
CA PRO A 34 -25.10 -3.56 8.79
C PRO A 34 -24.26 -3.63 10.06
N ALA A 35 -23.97 -4.86 10.50
CA ALA A 35 -23.09 -5.03 11.64
C ALA A 35 -21.74 -4.36 11.35
N PRO A 36 -21.18 -3.57 12.29
CA PRO A 36 -19.88 -2.95 12.08
C PRO A 36 -18.85 -4.05 11.82
N ARG A 37 -18.04 -3.87 10.77
CA ARG A 37 -17.02 -4.84 10.40
C ARG A 37 -16.04 -5.05 11.55
N PRO A 38 -15.59 -6.29 11.80
CA PRO A 38 -14.61 -6.56 12.85
C PRO A 38 -13.34 -5.72 12.63
N LEU A 39 -12.82 -5.11 13.70
CA LEU A 39 -11.59 -4.31 13.64
C LEU A 39 -10.40 -5.09 13.05
N ALA A 40 -10.33 -6.40 13.30
CA ALA A 40 -9.30 -7.27 12.74
C ALA A 40 -9.33 -7.31 11.20
N GLU A 41 -10.52 -7.37 10.59
CA GLU A 41 -10.67 -7.34 9.13
C GLU A 41 -10.27 -5.98 8.57
N LEU A 42 -10.71 -4.90 9.23
CA LEU A 42 -10.33 -3.53 8.84
C LEU A 42 -8.81 -3.32 8.87
N ARG A 43 -8.11 -3.83 9.90
CA ARG A 43 -6.65 -3.75 9.98
C ARG A 43 -5.97 -4.55 8.87
N GLN A 44 -6.49 -5.72 8.53
CA GLN A 44 -5.96 -6.55 7.44
C GLN A 44 -6.09 -5.83 6.09
N GLU A 45 -7.26 -5.25 5.82
CA GLU A 45 -7.48 -4.44 4.61
C GLU A 45 -6.54 -3.23 4.56
N ALA A 46 -6.45 -2.47 5.65
CA ALA A 46 -5.57 -1.31 5.75
C ALA A 46 -4.09 -1.68 5.49
N ALA A 47 -3.61 -2.79 6.07
CA ALA A 47 -2.25 -3.27 5.85
C ALA A 47 -2.00 -3.67 4.38
N ALA A 48 -2.98 -4.33 3.74
CA ALA A 48 -2.89 -4.68 2.32
C ALA A 48 -2.87 -3.43 1.43
N THR A 49 -3.72 -2.44 1.72
CA THR A 49 -3.74 -1.14 1.01
C THR A 49 -2.43 -0.38 1.20
N LEU A 50 -1.90 -0.33 2.43
CA LEU A 50 -0.62 0.31 2.74
C LEU A 50 0.50 -0.31 1.90
N TRP A 51 0.62 -1.64 1.89
CA TRP A 51 1.62 -2.36 1.10
C TRP A 51 1.51 -2.04 -0.40
N ALA A 52 0.30 -2.10 -0.95
CA ALA A 52 0.06 -1.81 -2.36
C ALA A 52 0.44 -0.37 -2.73
N ASN A 53 0.13 0.61 -1.87
CA ASN A 53 0.48 2.01 -2.09
C ASN A 53 1.99 2.24 -2.08
N TYR A 54 2.70 1.70 -1.09
CA TYR A 54 4.15 1.83 -1.01
C TYR A 54 4.87 1.10 -2.15
N LYS A 55 4.41 -0.10 -2.52
CA LYS A 55 4.93 -0.82 -3.70
C LYS A 55 4.75 -0.02 -4.98
N ARG A 56 3.55 0.51 -5.22
CA ARG A 56 3.25 1.32 -6.40
C ARG A 56 4.11 2.57 -6.45
N HIS A 57 4.27 3.28 -5.33
CA HIS A 57 5.13 4.46 -5.23
C HIS A 57 6.59 4.13 -5.53
N GLN A 58 7.12 3.04 -4.98
CA GLN A 58 8.48 2.59 -5.29
C GLN A 58 8.62 2.29 -6.79
N GLN A 59 7.73 1.48 -7.34
CA GLN A 59 7.78 1.02 -8.74
C GLN A 59 7.60 2.13 -9.78
N GLN A 60 7.06 3.28 -9.38
CA GLN A 60 7.02 4.46 -10.24
C GLN A 60 8.44 4.98 -10.57
N TYR A 61 9.41 4.75 -9.70
CA TYR A 61 10.75 5.33 -9.83
C TYR A 61 11.88 4.29 -9.86
N VAL A 62 11.73 3.19 -9.12
CA VAL A 62 12.74 2.15 -8.91
C VAL A 62 12.05 0.79 -8.86
N ASP A 63 12.20 0.02 -9.93
CA ASP A 63 11.76 -1.38 -9.94
C ASP A 63 12.78 -2.32 -9.24
N ALA A 64 12.59 -3.64 -9.36
CA ALA A 64 13.47 -4.61 -8.72
C ALA A 64 14.85 -4.71 -9.41
N GLU A 65 14.91 -4.52 -10.72
CA GLU A 65 16.15 -4.54 -11.50
C GLU A 65 16.97 -3.29 -11.20
N ASP A 66 16.29 -2.14 -11.17
CA ASP A 66 16.85 -0.84 -10.80
C ASP A 66 17.46 -0.84 -9.39
N LEU A 67 16.76 -1.43 -8.41
CA LEU A 67 17.27 -1.55 -7.05
C LEU A 67 18.51 -2.45 -6.98
N THR A 68 18.52 -3.51 -7.78
CA THR A 68 19.69 -4.39 -7.89
C THR A 68 20.88 -3.63 -8.46
N LEU A 69 20.67 -2.86 -9.52
CA LEU A 69 21.69 -1.99 -10.11
C LEU A 69 22.20 -0.97 -9.08
N ALA A 70 21.30 -0.25 -8.40
CA ALA A 70 21.65 0.73 -7.37
C ALA A 70 22.53 0.12 -6.28
N THR A 71 22.21 -1.11 -5.85
CA THR A 71 22.97 -1.86 -4.84
C THR A 71 24.37 -2.23 -5.34
N VAL A 72 24.49 -2.70 -6.58
CA VAL A 72 25.80 -3.03 -7.20
C VAL A 72 26.66 -1.78 -7.38
N CYS A 73 26.06 -0.69 -7.85
CA CYS A 73 26.72 0.61 -7.96
C CYS A 73 27.20 1.10 -6.59
N ALA A 74 26.34 1.06 -5.57
CA ALA A 74 26.70 1.47 -4.20
C ALA A 74 27.88 0.66 -3.66
N ALA A 75 27.88 -0.67 -3.87
CA ALA A 75 28.98 -1.55 -3.48
C ALA A 75 30.30 -1.22 -4.21
N SER A 76 30.21 -0.62 -5.40
CA SER A 76 31.37 -0.16 -6.19
C SER A 76 31.78 1.29 -5.85
N GLY A 77 31.15 1.91 -4.85
CA GLY A 77 31.46 3.28 -4.40
C GLY A 77 30.66 4.38 -5.09
N SER A 78 29.64 4.06 -5.90
CA SER A 78 28.78 5.08 -6.52
C SER A 78 27.95 5.82 -5.47
N ALA A 79 28.05 7.14 -5.49
CA ALA A 79 27.29 8.00 -4.60
C ALA A 79 25.79 7.99 -4.94
N LYS A 80 25.43 7.92 -6.23
CA LYS A 80 24.02 7.89 -6.64
C LYS A 80 23.35 6.56 -6.32
N GLY A 81 24.05 5.45 -6.55
CA GLY A 81 23.59 4.11 -6.16
C GLY A 81 23.31 4.03 -4.66
N ALA A 82 24.24 4.53 -3.84
CA ALA A 82 24.06 4.58 -2.38
C ALA A 82 22.88 5.46 -1.98
N ALA A 83 22.69 6.61 -2.62
CA ALA A 83 21.58 7.52 -2.32
C ALA A 83 20.20 6.92 -2.71
N VAL A 84 20.10 6.24 -3.85
CA VAL A 84 18.85 5.55 -4.25
C VAL A 84 18.57 4.35 -3.34
N GLN A 85 19.59 3.57 -2.97
CA GLN A 85 19.45 2.48 -2.01
C GLN A 85 18.94 3.01 -0.65
N ALA A 86 19.54 4.09 -0.15
CA ALA A 86 19.13 4.72 1.10
C ALA A 86 17.68 5.25 1.02
N TRP A 87 17.28 5.83 -0.10
CA TRP A 87 15.90 6.26 -0.32
C TRP A 87 14.91 5.10 -0.22
N VAL A 88 15.18 3.96 -0.89
CA VAL A 88 14.31 2.77 -0.79
C VAL A 88 14.24 2.26 0.65
N MET A 89 15.37 2.20 1.36
CA MET A 89 15.40 1.77 2.76
C MET A 89 14.56 2.69 3.66
N ASN A 90 14.66 4.01 3.48
CA ASN A 90 13.88 4.99 4.23
C ASN A 90 12.39 4.91 3.89
N LEU A 91 12.03 4.70 2.62
CA LEU A 91 10.65 4.47 2.21
C LEU A 91 10.05 3.27 2.96
N TRP A 92 10.76 2.14 3.03
CA TRP A 92 10.28 0.96 3.74
C TRP A 92 10.34 1.10 5.27
N ALA A 93 11.26 1.88 5.83
CA ALA A 93 11.25 2.22 7.24
C ALA A 93 9.97 2.98 7.62
N ASN A 94 9.55 3.95 6.79
CA ASN A 94 8.30 4.68 6.99
C ASN A 94 7.08 3.76 6.85
N TYR A 95 7.10 2.81 5.90
CA TYR A 95 6.05 1.79 5.78
C TYR A 95 5.84 1.03 7.10
N TYR A 96 6.93 0.58 7.74
CA TYR A 96 6.82 -0.17 8.99
C TYR A 96 6.27 0.67 10.14
N GLN A 97 6.62 1.96 10.21
CA GLN A 97 6.03 2.87 11.20
C GLN A 97 4.51 3.01 11.03
N VAL A 98 4.03 3.15 9.79
CA VAL A 98 2.59 3.24 9.52
C VAL A 98 1.90 1.89 9.77
N LYS A 99 2.57 0.78 9.43
CA LYS A 99 2.07 -0.57 9.73
C LYS A 99 1.89 -0.77 11.24
N ASP A 100 2.82 -0.32 12.06
CA ASP A 100 2.71 -0.39 13.51
C ASP A 100 1.55 0.49 14.03
N ALA A 101 1.28 1.64 13.39
CA ALA A 101 0.12 2.47 13.69
C ALA A 101 -1.22 1.75 13.38
N ILE A 102 -1.29 0.99 12.29
CA ILE A 102 -2.46 0.14 11.96
C ILE A 102 -2.67 -0.92 13.03
N GLU A 103 -1.60 -1.59 13.46
CA GLU A 103 -1.67 -2.67 14.45
C GLU A 103 -2.06 -2.15 15.85
N SER A 104 -1.64 -0.93 16.18
CA SER A 104 -1.91 -0.29 17.47
C SER A 104 -3.24 0.48 17.54
N ALA A 105 -3.92 0.73 16.41
CA ALA A 105 -5.20 1.44 16.37
C ALA A 105 -6.25 0.76 17.26
N ALA A 106 -6.79 1.44 18.27
CA ALA A 106 -7.67 0.85 19.28
C ALA A 106 -9.08 0.52 18.76
N ASP A 107 -9.53 1.25 17.75
CA ASP A 107 -10.87 1.18 17.18
C ASP A 107 -10.87 1.58 15.69
N ALA A 108 -12.04 1.54 15.07
CA ALA A 108 -12.21 1.82 13.64
C ALA A 108 -11.91 3.29 13.28
N ASP A 109 -12.20 4.24 14.19
CA ASP A 109 -11.97 5.66 13.95
C ASP A 109 -10.47 5.99 14.00
N ALA A 110 -9.76 5.45 14.99
CA ALA A 110 -8.31 5.54 15.08
C ALA A 110 -7.62 4.94 13.86
N LEU A 111 -8.14 3.80 13.36
CA LEU A 111 -7.63 3.17 12.15
C LEU A 111 -7.89 4.01 10.89
N ALA A 112 -9.09 4.60 10.77
CA ALA A 112 -9.47 5.44 9.64
C ALA A 112 -8.63 6.73 9.55
N ALA A 113 -8.06 7.19 10.67
CA ALA A 113 -7.15 8.34 10.71
C ALA A 113 -5.73 8.04 10.21
N VAL A 114 -5.36 6.76 10.03
CA VAL A 114 -4.02 6.38 9.57
C VAL A 114 -3.87 6.70 8.07
N VAL A 115 -2.84 7.47 7.73
CA VAL A 115 -2.49 7.79 6.34
C VAL A 115 -1.80 6.58 5.70
N LEU A 116 -2.47 5.93 4.74
CA LEU A 116 -1.99 4.69 4.10
C LEU A 116 -1.16 4.93 2.83
N THR A 117 -0.84 6.18 2.51
CA THR A 117 -0.08 6.57 1.33
C THR A 117 1.27 7.16 1.74
N PRO A 118 2.37 6.82 1.03
CA PRO A 118 3.62 7.52 1.24
C PRO A 118 3.47 8.99 0.86
N ASP A 119 4.37 9.83 1.39
CA ASP A 119 4.48 11.23 1.00
C ASP A 119 4.77 11.34 -0.51
N PRO A 120 3.93 12.04 -1.30
CA PRO A 120 4.13 12.21 -2.73
C PRO A 120 5.43 12.96 -3.07
N GLU A 121 5.95 13.78 -2.17
CA GLU A 121 7.22 14.51 -2.35
C GLU A 121 8.45 13.62 -2.04
N ASN A 122 8.25 12.44 -1.45
CA ASN A 122 9.31 11.48 -1.19
C ASN A 122 9.69 10.71 -2.46
N ILE A 123 10.38 11.39 -3.36
CA ILE A 123 10.91 10.87 -4.62
C ILE A 123 12.41 10.55 -4.49
N PRO A 124 12.97 9.63 -5.30
CA PRO A 124 14.39 9.33 -5.21
C PRO A 124 15.24 10.55 -5.62
N PRO A 125 16.43 10.70 -5.04
CA PRO A 125 17.33 11.83 -5.31
C PRO A 125 17.96 11.77 -6.70
N TYR A 126 17.98 10.59 -7.32
CA TYR A 126 18.52 10.37 -8.66
C TYR A 126 17.62 9.42 -9.45
N THR A 127 17.55 9.64 -10.75
CA THR A 127 16.85 8.76 -11.69
C THR A 127 17.69 7.55 -12.06
N ILE A 128 17.03 6.49 -12.52
CA ILE A 128 17.69 5.29 -13.06
C ILE A 128 18.63 5.61 -14.22
N ARG A 129 18.28 6.59 -15.05
CA ARG A 129 19.17 7.07 -16.11
C ARG A 129 20.49 7.58 -15.54
N GLU A 130 20.45 8.39 -14.49
CA GLU A 130 21.64 8.93 -13.85
C GLU A 130 22.49 7.86 -13.15
N LEU A 131 21.85 6.78 -12.67
CA LEU A 131 22.53 5.60 -12.14
C LEU A 131 23.22 4.82 -13.27
N ASN A 132 22.54 4.58 -14.39
CA ASN A 132 23.09 3.91 -15.56
C ASN A 132 24.31 4.65 -16.15
N GLU A 133 24.24 5.99 -16.21
CA GLU A 133 25.37 6.82 -16.65
C GLU A 133 26.58 6.68 -15.73
N GLU A 134 26.38 6.67 -14.40
CA GLU A 134 27.47 6.47 -13.44
C GLU A 134 28.02 5.05 -13.51
N ALA A 135 27.16 4.03 -13.63
CA ALA A 135 27.56 2.63 -13.77
C ALA A 135 28.42 2.42 -15.02
N ALA A 136 28.03 2.99 -16.16
CA ALA A 136 28.79 2.93 -17.40
C ALA A 136 30.15 3.63 -17.29
N ALA A 137 30.21 4.78 -16.60
CA ALA A 137 31.46 5.50 -16.36
C ALA A 137 32.43 4.70 -15.47
N VAL A 138 31.92 4.06 -14.41
CA VAL A 138 32.72 3.18 -13.54
C VAL A 138 33.25 1.98 -14.32
N LEU A 139 32.43 1.33 -15.15
CA LEU A 139 32.86 0.19 -15.97
C LEU A 139 33.94 0.59 -16.98
N ALA A 140 33.79 1.75 -17.63
CA ALA A 140 34.78 2.28 -18.56
C ALA A 140 36.10 2.63 -17.86
N ALA A 141 36.05 3.15 -16.64
CA ALA A 141 37.24 3.44 -15.85
C ALA A 141 38.00 2.16 -15.43
N GLN A 142 37.29 1.11 -15.04
CA GLN A 142 37.89 -0.19 -14.69
C GLN A 142 38.60 -0.83 -15.89
N ASN A 143 37.94 -0.87 -17.06
CA ASN A 143 38.52 -1.43 -18.28
C ASN A 143 39.77 -0.66 -18.77
N ASN A 144 39.88 0.64 -18.46
CA ASN A 144 41.04 1.45 -18.82
C ASN A 144 42.20 1.34 -17.81
N GLN A 145 42.02 0.69 -16.66
CA GLN A 145 43.10 0.44 -15.69
C GLN A 145 43.74 -0.95 -15.83
N GLU A 146 43.13 -1.85 -16.62
CA GLU A 146 43.64 -3.20 -16.89
C GLU A 146 44.33 -3.35 -18.26
N GLY A 147 44.45 -2.27 -19.04
CA GLY A 147 45.15 -2.23 -20.35
C GLY A 147 46.45 -1.44 -20.31
#